data_AF-A0A443RYZ9-F1
#
_entry.id   AF-A0A443RYZ9-F1
#
_cell.length_a   1.000
_cell.length_b   1.000
_cell.length_c   1.000
_cell.angle_alpha   90.00
_cell.angle_beta   90.00
_cell.angle_gamma   90.00
#
_symmetry.space_group_name_H-M   'P 1'
#
loop_
_entity.id
_entity.type
_entity.pdbx_description
1 polymer ?
#
loop_
_entity_poly.entity_id
_entity_poly.type
_entity_poly.pdbx_seq_one_letter_code
_entity_poly.pdbx_strand_id
1 'polypeptide(L)'
;MTINIPGVISVIIFYIFILLVGIWAGKKKKNTDDGGDELETEEVMLAGRNIGIFVGIFTMTATWVGGGYINGTAEALYSLGVIWCQAPFGYAASLLVGGYFFATKMREQGYVTMLDPFQEILGSRMGGLLFLPALCGEIFWSAAILAALGATVSVIIDLDTHTSIIVSAIIALIYT
;
A
#
# COMPACT_ATOMS: atom_id res chain seq x y z
N MET A 1 3.69 -18.59 27.17
CA MET A 1 2.80 -17.48 27.54
C MET A 1 3.53 -16.42 28.36
N THR A 2 4.45 -15.71 27.72
CA THR A 2 4.99 -14.46 28.24
C THR A 2 4.70 -13.41 27.19
N ILE A 3 3.50 -12.82 27.26
CA ILE A 3 3.11 -11.71 26.39
C ILE A 3 4.18 -10.64 26.53
N ASN A 4 4.70 -10.16 25.40
CA ASN A 4 5.67 -9.08 25.40
C ASN A 4 4.94 -7.75 25.65
N ILE A 5 4.64 -7.48 26.93
CA ILE A 5 3.92 -6.29 27.41
C ILE A 5 4.51 -4.99 26.81
N PRO A 6 5.84 -4.75 26.80
CA PRO A 6 6.38 -3.52 26.20
C PRO A 6 6.17 -3.47 24.68
N GLY A 7 6.20 -4.61 23.99
CA GLY A 7 5.87 -4.70 22.57
C GLY A 7 4.41 -4.30 22.28
N VAL A 8 3.47 -4.85 23.06
CA VAL A 8 2.04 -4.54 22.92
C VAL A 8 1.76 -3.06 23.16
N ILE A 9 2.32 -2.48 24.23
CA ILE A 9 2.15 -1.06 24.54
C ILE A 9 2.68 -0.18 23.39
N SER A 10 3.85 -0.52 22.84
CA SER A 10 4.45 0.22 21.73
C SER A 10 3.57 0.20 20.48
N VAL A 11 3.00 -0.96 20.13
CA VAL A 11 2.10 -1.12 18.98
C VAL A 11 0.82 -0.30 19.17
N ILE A 12 0.22 -0.31 20.36
CA ILE A 12 -0.99 0.46 20.65
C ILE A 12 -0.73 1.97 20.51
N ILE A 13 0.36 2.48 21.09
CA ILE A 13 0.73 3.89 21.00
C ILE A 13 0.96 4.29 19.54
N PHE A 14 1.65 3.44 18.78
CA PHE A 14 1.92 3.68 17.36
C PHE A 14 0.63 3.76 16.52
N TYR A 15 -0.32 2.84 16.72
CA TYR A 15 -1.61 2.88 16.01
C TYR A 15 -2.45 4.10 16.38
N ILE A 16 -2.49 4.48 17.67
CA ILE A 16 -3.17 5.70 18.11
C ILE A 16 -2.57 6.92 17.41
N PHE A 17 -1.24 7.00 17.32
CA PHE A 17 -0.57 8.10 16.64
C PHE A 17 -0.95 8.18 15.15
N ILE A 18 -0.91 7.06 14.43
CA ILE A 18 -1.33 6.99 13.01
C ILE A 18 -2.78 7.44 12.87
N LEU A 19 -3.68 6.94 13.71
CA LEU A 19 -5.10 7.27 13.66
C LEU A 19 -5.35 8.76 13.92
N LEU A 20 -4.65 9.37 14.88
CA LEU A 20 -4.72 10.80 15.13
C LEU A 20 -4.24 11.64 13.94
N VAL A 21 -3.13 11.24 13.30
CA VAL A 21 -2.63 11.90 12.08
C VAL A 21 -3.63 11.76 10.93
N GLY A 22 -4.21 10.58 10.74
CA GLY A 22 -5.24 10.32 9.74
C GLY A 22 -6.49 11.18 9.92
N ILE A 23 -7.02 11.25 11.16
CA ILE A 23 -8.17 12.10 11.50
C ILE A 23 -7.84 13.58 11.28
N TRP A 24 -6.65 14.02 11.68
CA TRP A 24 -6.22 15.41 11.48
C TRP A 24 -6.13 15.77 9.99
N ALA A 25 -5.52 14.91 9.18
CA ALA A 25 -5.42 15.09 7.73
C ALA A 25 -6.81 15.09 7.06
N GLY A 26 -7.70 14.17 7.44
CA GLY A 26 -9.07 14.11 6.93
C GLY A 26 -9.91 15.34 7.29
N LYS A 27 -9.78 15.86 8.52
CA LYS A 27 -10.46 17.09 8.94
C LYS A 27 -9.95 18.34 8.23
N LYS A 28 -8.67 18.39 7.88
CA LYS A 28 -8.08 19.51 7.14
C LYS A 28 -8.64 19.60 5.71
N LYS A 29 -8.92 18.46 5.08
CA LYS A 29 -9.53 18.40 3.74
C LYS A 29 -10.95 18.97 3.72
N LYS A 30 -11.80 18.59 4.69
CA LYS A 30 -13.19 19.07 4.81
C LYS A 30 -13.35 20.59 4.99
N ASN A 31 -12.31 21.28 5.47
CA ASN A 31 -12.35 22.74 5.66
C ASN A 31 -11.91 23.53 4.42
N THR A 32 -11.44 22.86 3.35
CA THR A 32 -10.82 23.54 2.20
C THR A 32 -11.69 23.49 0.93
N ASP A 33 -12.68 22.59 0.85
CA ASP A 33 -13.38 22.33 -0.41
C ASP A 33 -14.91 22.53 -0.30
N ASP A 34 -15.42 23.47 -1.11
CA ASP A 34 -16.83 23.87 -1.28
C ASP A 34 -17.19 23.76 -2.79
N GLY A 35 -16.54 22.83 -3.51
CA GLY A 35 -16.65 22.60 -4.96
C GLY A 35 -17.14 21.19 -5.28
N GLY A 36 -17.98 21.04 -6.31
CA GLY A 36 -18.77 19.82 -6.58
C GLY A 36 -18.02 18.51 -6.92
N ASP A 37 -18.77 17.40 -6.97
CA ASP A 37 -18.36 15.97 -7.02
C ASP A 37 -17.14 15.60 -7.90
N GLU A 38 -16.93 16.27 -9.04
CA GLU A 38 -15.79 15.96 -9.92
C GLU A 38 -14.44 16.45 -9.34
N LEU A 39 -14.43 17.61 -8.68
CA LEU A 39 -13.24 18.15 -8.01
C LEU A 39 -12.89 17.31 -6.78
N GLU A 40 -13.89 16.86 -6.02
CA GLU A 40 -13.66 15.95 -4.90
C GLU A 40 -13.01 14.64 -5.36
N THR A 41 -13.45 14.08 -6.49
CA THR A 41 -12.89 12.81 -7.00
C THR A 41 -11.44 12.99 -7.48
N GLU A 42 -11.13 14.07 -8.19
CA GLU A 42 -9.74 14.37 -8.62
C GLU A 42 -8.84 14.71 -7.42
N GLU A 43 -9.34 15.40 -6.41
CA GLU A 43 -8.62 15.65 -5.17
C GLU A 43 -8.41 14.39 -4.33
N VAL A 44 -9.40 13.49 -4.26
CA VAL A 44 -9.29 12.22 -3.53
C VAL A 44 -8.33 11.26 -4.24
N MET A 45 -8.46 11.10 -5.55
CA MET A 45 -7.73 10.08 -6.29
C MET A 45 -6.35 10.54 -6.78
N LEU A 46 -6.22 11.83 -7.12
CA LEU A 46 -4.99 12.36 -7.73
C LEU A 46 -4.29 13.41 -6.86
N ALA A 47 -4.84 13.76 -5.70
CA ALA A 47 -4.34 14.83 -4.84
C ALA A 47 -4.09 16.14 -5.63
N GLY A 48 -5.02 16.47 -6.54
CA GLY A 48 -4.92 17.62 -7.43
C GLY A 48 -3.70 17.59 -8.37
N ARG A 49 -3.14 16.39 -8.61
CA ARG A 49 -1.92 16.16 -9.40
C ARG A 49 -0.70 16.97 -8.91
N ASN A 50 -0.71 17.46 -7.67
CA ASN A 50 0.33 18.32 -7.11
C ASN A 50 0.97 17.70 -5.86
N ILE A 51 1.24 16.40 -5.90
CA ILE A 51 2.07 15.77 -4.88
C ILE A 51 3.50 16.26 -5.04
N GLY A 52 4.00 16.96 -4.02
CA GLY A 52 5.41 17.36 -3.95
C GLY A 52 6.34 16.13 -3.94
N ILE A 53 7.55 16.29 -4.49
CA ILE A 53 8.51 15.18 -4.68
C ILE A 53 8.77 14.40 -3.39
N PHE A 54 8.95 15.09 -2.26
CA PHE A 54 9.20 14.45 -0.97
C PHE A 54 8.04 13.54 -0.54
N VAL A 55 6.82 14.05 -0.61
CA VAL A 55 5.61 13.28 -0.26
C VAL A 55 5.45 12.11 -1.22
N GLY A 56 5.70 12.32 -2.52
CA GLY A 56 5.66 11.26 -3.53
C GLY A 56 6.66 10.14 -3.25
N ILE A 57 7.90 10.47 -2.87
CA ILE A 57 8.92 9.46 -2.50
C ILE A 57 8.46 8.65 -1.29
N PHE A 58 7.97 9.30 -0.23
CA PHE A 58 7.51 8.60 0.98
C PHE A 58 6.30 7.72 0.70
N THR A 59 5.31 8.20 -0.04
CA THR A 59 4.11 7.43 -0.40
C THR A 59 4.47 6.21 -1.24
N MET A 60 5.25 6.39 -2.31
CA MET A 60 5.67 5.27 -3.16
C MET A 60 6.49 4.25 -2.37
N THR A 61 7.42 4.71 -1.53
CA THR A 61 8.22 3.82 -0.68
C THR A 61 7.32 3.04 0.30
N ALA A 62 6.36 3.71 0.93
CA ALA A 62 5.42 3.09 1.87
C ALA A 62 4.56 2.01 1.20
N THR A 63 4.17 2.18 -0.07
CA THR A 63 3.40 1.17 -0.82
C THR A 63 4.20 -0.11 -1.06
N TRP A 64 5.49 0.00 -1.39
CA TRP A 64 6.31 -1.16 -1.78
C TRP A 64 7.05 -1.81 -0.60
N VAL A 65 7.43 -1.03 0.42
CA VAL A 65 8.16 -1.51 1.60
C VAL A 65 7.17 -1.92 2.69
N GLY A 66 6.47 -3.03 2.44
CA GLY A 66 5.50 -3.61 3.38
C GLY A 66 6.07 -4.75 4.24
N GLY A 67 5.23 -5.29 5.13
CA GLY A 67 5.59 -6.41 6.01
C GLY A 67 6.02 -7.68 5.26
N GLY A 68 5.36 -7.99 4.13
CA GLY A 68 5.74 -9.13 3.28
C GLY A 68 7.13 -8.97 2.67
N TYR A 69 7.47 -7.76 2.22
CA TYR A 69 8.80 -7.46 1.71
C TYR A 69 9.87 -7.58 2.79
N ILE A 70 9.64 -6.99 3.97
CA ILE A 70 10.62 -7.02 5.07
C ILE A 70 10.84 -8.45 5.57
N ASN A 71 9.76 -9.17 5.88
CA ASN A 71 9.85 -10.53 6.40
C ASN A 71 10.45 -11.49 5.36
N GLY A 72 9.97 -11.43 4.12
CA GLY A 72 10.47 -12.30 3.05
C GLY A 72 11.92 -12.03 2.67
N THR A 73 12.34 -10.76 2.66
CA THR A 73 13.76 -10.41 2.41
C THR A 73 14.63 -10.89 3.56
N ALA A 74 14.19 -10.73 4.82
CA ALA A 74 14.93 -11.22 5.98
C ALA A 74 15.10 -12.75 5.97
N GLU A 75 14.04 -13.48 5.64
CA GLU A 75 14.05 -14.94 5.51
C GLU A 75 14.99 -15.40 4.38
N ALA A 76 14.92 -14.77 3.21
CA ALA A 76 15.79 -15.07 2.08
C ALA A 76 17.27 -14.77 2.40
N LEU A 77 17.55 -13.67 3.11
CA LEU A 77 18.89 -13.32 3.55
C LEU A 77 19.46 -14.35 4.52
N TYR A 78 18.63 -14.80 5.46
CA TYR A 78 19.00 -15.80 6.46
C TYR A 78 19.28 -17.17 5.82
N SER A 79 18.42 -17.58 4.88
CA SER A 79 18.46 -18.94 4.32
C SER A 79 19.42 -19.07 3.13
N LEU A 80 19.48 -18.05 2.27
CA LEU A 80 20.19 -18.10 0.98
C LEU A 80 21.39 -17.14 0.93
N GLY A 81 21.51 -16.25 1.90
CA GLY A 81 22.62 -15.29 2.03
C GLY A 81 22.34 -13.93 1.38
N VAL A 82 23.28 -13.01 1.59
CA VAL A 82 23.14 -11.58 1.24
C VAL A 82 22.93 -11.33 -0.26
N ILE A 83 23.43 -12.23 -1.11
CA ILE A 83 23.34 -12.09 -2.56
C ILE A 83 21.90 -12.14 -3.11
N TRP A 84 20.97 -12.68 -2.31
CA TRP A 84 19.55 -12.76 -2.64
C TRP A 84 18.74 -11.53 -2.22
N CYS A 85 19.38 -10.51 -1.64
CA CYS A 85 18.77 -9.20 -1.36
C CYS A 85 18.65 -8.33 -2.62
N GLN A 86 18.09 -8.89 -3.69
CA GLN A 86 17.96 -8.21 -4.99
C GLN A 86 16.67 -7.40 -5.11
N ALA A 87 15.67 -7.73 -4.29
CA ALA A 87 14.36 -7.11 -4.30
C ALA A 87 14.38 -5.56 -4.25
N PRO A 88 15.20 -4.88 -3.40
CA PRO A 88 15.26 -3.42 -3.41
C PRO A 88 15.76 -2.84 -4.73
N PHE A 89 16.76 -3.47 -5.35
CA PHE A 89 17.30 -3.03 -6.63
C PHE A 89 16.30 -3.27 -7.77
N GLY A 90 15.59 -4.39 -7.74
CA GLY A 90 14.52 -4.70 -8.68
C GLY A 90 13.40 -3.66 -8.64
N TYR A 91 12.92 -3.30 -7.44
CA TYR A 91 11.89 -2.27 -7.27
C TYR A 91 12.37 -0.88 -7.68
N ALA A 92 13.60 -0.50 -7.30
CA ALA A 92 14.15 0.79 -7.70
C ALA A 92 14.27 0.89 -9.23
N ALA A 93 14.75 -0.16 -9.90
CA ALA A 93 14.86 -0.19 -11.35
C ALA A 93 13.48 -0.16 -12.02
N SER A 94 12.49 -0.91 -11.53
CA SER A 94 11.15 -0.92 -12.11
C SER A 94 10.45 0.44 -11.95
N LEU A 95 10.62 1.12 -10.82
CA LEU A 95 10.08 2.47 -10.60
C LEU A 95 10.76 3.52 -11.49
N LEU A 96 12.08 3.43 -11.69
CA LEU A 96 12.79 4.33 -12.59
C LEU A 96 12.35 4.16 -14.04
N VAL A 97 12.28 2.91 -14.53
CA VAL A 97 11.84 2.61 -15.89
C VAL A 97 10.37 2.99 -16.07
N GLY A 98 9.52 2.58 -15.13
CA GLY A 98 8.08 2.89 -15.14
C GLY A 98 7.81 4.39 -15.13
N GLY A 99 8.49 5.11 -14.25
CA GLY A 99 8.40 6.56 -14.12
C GLY A 99 8.87 7.29 -15.38
N TYR A 100 10.01 6.90 -15.95
CA TYR A 100 10.57 7.55 -17.12
C TYR A 100 9.72 7.37 -18.38
N PHE A 101 9.24 6.15 -18.64
CA PHE A 101 8.50 5.86 -19.88
C PHE A 101 7.01 6.20 -19.79
N PHE A 102 6.36 5.93 -18.65
CA PHE A 102 4.89 5.99 -18.57
C PHE A 102 4.36 7.20 -17.81
N ALA A 103 5.02 7.68 -16.75
CA ALA A 103 4.43 8.70 -15.87
C ALA A 103 4.10 10.02 -16.59
N THR A 104 5.01 10.52 -17.43
CA THR A 104 4.78 11.75 -18.20
C THR A 104 3.62 11.58 -19.17
N LYS A 105 3.58 10.47 -19.90
CA LYS A 105 2.52 10.18 -20.88
C LYS A 105 1.16 10.03 -20.23
N MET A 106 1.10 9.33 -19.10
CA MET A 106 -0.14 9.17 -18.34
C MET A 106 -0.66 10.50 -17.79
N ARG A 107 0.24 11.38 -17.33
CA ARG A 107 -0.12 12.72 -16.84
C ARG A 107 -0.60 13.65 -17.95
N GLU A 108 0.05 13.64 -19.12
CA GLU A 108 -0.32 14.47 -20.28
C GLU A 108 -1.71 14.12 -20.84
N GLN A 109 -2.04 12.82 -20.88
CA GLN A 109 -3.35 12.35 -21.37
C GLN A 109 -4.45 12.44 -20.31
N GLY A 110 -4.10 12.82 -19.07
CA GLY A 110 -5.06 12.98 -18.00
C GLY A 110 -5.68 11.67 -17.51
N TYR A 111 -5.02 10.52 -17.71
CA TYR A 111 -5.49 9.23 -17.22
C TYR A 111 -5.56 9.21 -15.68
N VAL A 112 -6.56 8.50 -15.17
CA VAL A 112 -6.82 8.29 -13.75
C VAL A 112 -6.39 6.89 -13.34
N THR A 113 -6.57 5.89 -14.21
CA THR A 113 -6.20 4.49 -13.96
C THR A 113 -5.12 4.00 -14.93
N MET A 114 -4.38 2.97 -14.52
CA MET A 114 -3.43 2.28 -15.42
C MET A 114 -4.13 1.54 -16.56
N LEU A 115 -5.45 1.31 -16.47
CA LEU A 115 -6.24 0.62 -17.48
C LEU A 115 -6.80 1.57 -18.54
N ASP A 116 -6.83 2.88 -18.30
CA ASP A 116 -7.42 3.86 -19.21
C ASP A 116 -6.81 3.82 -20.63
N PRO A 117 -5.47 3.76 -20.83
CA PRO A 117 -4.91 3.65 -22.17
C PRO A 117 -5.37 2.39 -22.91
N PHE A 118 -5.52 1.28 -22.18
CA PHE A 118 -5.97 0.01 -22.75
C PHE A 118 -7.46 0.04 -23.08
N GLN A 119 -8.25 0.73 -22.26
CA GLN A 119 -9.67 0.92 -22.49
C GLN A 119 -9.94 1.79 -23.73
N GLU A 120 -9.11 2.81 -23.99
CA GLU A 120 -9.21 3.63 -25.21
C GLU A 120 -8.86 2.83 -26.48
N ILE A 121 -7.80 2.01 -26.43
CA ILE A 121 -7.32 1.27 -27.60
C ILE A 121 -8.17 0.01 -27.88
N LEU A 122 -8.57 -0.72 -26.84
CA LEU A 122 -9.21 -2.05 -26.96
C LEU A 122 -10.71 -2.02 -26.65
N GLY A 123 -11.24 -0.88 -26.23
CA GLY A 123 -12.63 -0.68 -25.85
C GLY A 123 -12.96 -1.13 -24.42
N SER A 124 -14.13 -0.70 -23.93
CA SER A 124 -14.59 -0.90 -22.55
C SER A 124 -14.66 -2.36 -22.10
N ARG A 125 -15.00 -3.28 -23.01
CA ARG A 125 -15.05 -4.73 -22.71
C ARG A 125 -13.69 -5.30 -22.37
N MET A 126 -12.64 -4.89 -23.07
CA MET A 126 -11.28 -5.35 -22.79
C MET A 126 -10.70 -4.66 -21.55
N GLY A 127 -11.04 -3.39 -21.30
CA GLY A 127 -10.71 -2.73 -20.03
C GLY A 127 -11.23 -3.51 -18.82
N GLY A 128 -12.51 -3.91 -18.86
CA GLY A 128 -13.11 -4.74 -17.81
C GLY A 128 -12.49 -6.14 -17.67
N LEU A 129 -12.02 -6.75 -18.77
CA LEU A 129 -11.32 -8.04 -18.70
C LEU A 129 -9.92 -7.90 -18.07
N LEU A 130 -9.19 -6.83 -18.42
CA LEU A 130 -7.86 -6.54 -17.88
C LEU A 130 -7.89 -6.16 -16.39
N PHE A 131 -9.05 -5.73 -15.89
CA PHE A 131 -9.27 -5.52 -14.46
C PHE A 131 -9.19 -6.83 -13.65
N LEU A 132 -9.58 -7.98 -14.21
CA LEU A 132 -9.59 -9.25 -13.45
C LEU A 132 -8.18 -9.65 -12.98
N PRO A 133 -7.14 -9.69 -13.84
CA PRO A 133 -5.77 -9.92 -13.38
C PRO A 133 -5.29 -8.91 -12.36
N ALA A 134 -5.61 -7.61 -12.53
CA ALA A 134 -5.22 -6.57 -11.60
C ALA A 134 -5.85 -6.79 -10.21
N LEU A 135 -7.15 -7.09 -10.19
CA LEU A 135 -7.88 -7.43 -8.96
C LEU A 135 -7.29 -8.67 -8.27
N CYS A 136 -7.00 -9.73 -9.03
CA CYS A 136 -6.37 -10.92 -8.45
C CYS A 136 -4.99 -10.61 -7.85
N GLY A 137 -4.19 -9.77 -8.54
CA GLY A 137 -2.89 -9.31 -8.04
C GLY A 137 -3.03 -8.59 -6.69
N GLU A 138 -3.97 -7.64 -6.59
CA GLU A 138 -4.23 -6.90 -5.35
C GLU A 138 -4.75 -7.79 -4.22
N ILE A 139 -5.57 -8.80 -4.53
CA ILE A 139 -6.04 -9.78 -3.54
C ILE A 139 -4.87 -10.59 -2.99
N PHE A 140 -3.99 -11.11 -3.85
CA PHE A 140 -2.83 -11.88 -3.40
C PHE A 140 -1.82 -11.02 -2.63
N TRP A 141 -1.61 -9.78 -3.06
CA TRP A 141 -0.76 -8.83 -2.36
C TRP A 141 -1.31 -8.52 -0.96
N SER A 142 -2.59 -8.19 -0.86
CA SER A 142 -3.26 -7.91 0.41
C SER A 142 -3.21 -9.11 1.36
N ALA A 143 -3.42 -10.33 0.84
CA ALA A 143 -3.29 -11.56 1.61
C ALA A 143 -1.87 -11.76 2.17
N ALA A 144 -0.83 -11.48 1.36
CA ALA A 144 0.56 -11.58 1.80
C ALA A 144 0.88 -10.56 2.91
N ILE A 145 0.37 -9.33 2.82
CA ILE A 145 0.55 -8.30 3.85
C ILE A 145 -0.17 -8.69 5.15
N LEU A 146 -1.42 -9.18 5.07
CA LEU A 146 -2.15 -9.67 6.24
C LEU A 146 -1.47 -10.87 6.90
N ALA A 147 -0.91 -11.79 6.11
CA ALA A 147 -0.13 -12.91 6.61
C ALA A 147 1.14 -12.43 7.34
N ALA A 148 1.87 -11.47 6.77
CA ALA A 148 3.06 -10.89 7.39
C ALA A 148 2.75 -10.12 8.69
N LEU A 149 1.61 -9.43 8.72
CA LEU A 149 1.10 -8.75 9.92
C LEU A 149 0.72 -9.78 11.00
N GLY A 150 0.00 -10.83 10.63
CA GLY A 150 -0.35 -11.91 11.55
C GLY A 150 0.87 -12.62 12.13
N ALA A 151 1.91 -12.85 11.32
CA ALA A 151 3.18 -13.43 11.78
C ALA A 151 3.90 -12.53 12.80
N THR A 152 3.95 -11.22 12.55
CA THR A 152 4.57 -10.27 13.51
C THR A 152 3.77 -10.18 14.81
N VAL A 153 2.44 -10.14 14.75
CA VAL A 153 1.56 -10.13 15.94
C VAL A 153 1.68 -11.43 16.74
N SER A 154 1.76 -12.58 16.06
CA SER A 154 1.96 -13.90 16.68
C SER A 154 3.22 -13.94 17.53
N VAL A 155 4.33 -13.38 17.04
CA VAL A 155 5.61 -13.29 17.78
C VAL A 155 5.51 -12.36 19.00
N ILE A 156 4.75 -11.26 18.92
CA ILE A 156 4.63 -10.29 20.03
C ILE A 156 3.71 -10.80 21.15
N ILE A 157 2.61 -11.45 20.77
CA ILE A 157 1.51 -11.83 21.68
C ILE A 157 1.61 -13.31 22.10
N ASP A 158 2.52 -14.09 21.53
CA ASP A 158 2.66 -15.55 21.75
C ASP A 158 1.34 -16.28 21.44
N LEU A 159 0.67 -15.82 20.38
CA LEU A 159 -0.64 -16.30 19.92
C LEU A 159 -0.47 -17.17 18.68
N ASP A 160 -1.34 -18.16 18.49
CA ASP A 160 -1.34 -19.00 17.29
C ASP A 160 -1.50 -18.15 16.02
N THR A 161 -0.67 -18.44 15.01
CA THR A 161 -0.55 -17.63 13.79
C THR A 161 -1.87 -17.53 13.02
N HIS A 162 -2.69 -18.60 12.98
CA HIS A 162 -4.00 -18.53 12.32
C HIS A 162 -4.93 -17.53 13.01
N THR A 163 -4.93 -17.54 14.35
CA THR A 163 -5.77 -16.62 15.13
C THR A 163 -5.28 -15.18 14.98
N SER A 164 -3.97 -14.95 14.98
CA SER A 164 -3.36 -13.63 14.76
C SER A 164 -3.70 -13.03 13.38
N ILE A 165 -3.68 -13.85 12.33
CA ILE A 165 -4.06 -13.40 10.98
C ILE A 165 -5.53 -12.98 10.95
N ILE A 166 -6.44 -13.80 11.50
CA ILE A 166 -7.88 -13.50 11.50
C ILE A 166 -8.18 -12.20 12.26
N VAL A 167 -7.60 -12.03 13.46
CA VAL A 167 -7.80 -10.82 14.26
C VAL A 167 -7.25 -9.59 13.54
N SER A 168 -6.07 -9.71 12.91
CA SER A 168 -5.46 -8.60 12.16
C SER A 168 -6.30 -8.21 10.94
N ALA A 169 -6.88 -9.18 10.23
CA ALA A 169 -7.78 -8.94 9.11
C ALA A 169 -9.07 -8.23 9.54
N ILE A 170 -9.68 -8.64 10.67
CA ILE A 170 -10.88 -7.99 11.20
C ILE A 170 -10.58 -6.52 11.56
N ILE A 171 -9.45 -6.27 12.24
CA ILE A 171 -9.04 -4.90 12.57
C ILE A 171 -8.83 -4.08 11.29
N ALA A 172 -8.16 -4.64 10.28
CA ALA A 172 -7.95 -3.99 8.99
C ALA A 172 -9.25 -3.59 8.30
N LEU A 173 -10.25 -4.47 8.31
CA LEU A 173 -11.57 -4.21 7.74
C LEU A 173 -12.37 -3.13 8.49
N ILE A 174 -12.12 -2.92 9.78
CA ILE A 174 -12.85 -1.93 10.59
C ILE A 174 -12.34 -0.50 10.31
N TYR A 175 -11.04 -0.32 10.05
CA TYR A 175 -10.46 1.01 9.88
C TYR A 175 -10.30 1.45 8.42
N THR A 176 -10.41 0.53 7.46
CA THR A 176 -10.38 0.81 6.01
C THR A 176 -11.78 1.17 5.53
#